data_AF-A0A1J5CQH1-F1
#
_entry.id   AF-A0A1J5CQH1-F1
#
_cell.length_a   1.000
_cell.length_b   1.000
_cell.length_c   1.000
_cell.angle_alpha   90.00
_cell.angle_beta   90.00
_cell.angle_gamma   90.00
#
_symmetry.space_group_name_H-M   'P 1'
#
loop_
_entity.id
_entity.type
_entity.pdbx_description
1 polymer ?
#
loop_
_entity_poly.entity_id
_entity_poly.type
_entity_poly.pdbx_seq_one_letter_code
_entity_poly.pdbx_strand_id
1 'polypeptide(L)'
;MSHAIQPAERGHYFVPAASHYSTFLSVGIFLLALGFIFRLNGTPQGVWSMLIGAALIVYVIFGWFGEIISENVRGIYTLWEDRSYRIGMVWFIFSEVMFFACFFGALYYIRRIALPEMAGFEESLSPYGKFTNVWPSSGPLGESFSPMHAWGIPAINTMLLLTSGATLTWAHWGLIKGKRFQLNLGLALTVALGMTFMGFQVFEYAHAYSEMGLTLGAGVYGATFYILTGFHGLHVTLGSIMLLVMLGRGLKGHFSEHNHFAFEAVAWYWHFVDVVWLILFVFVYIL
;
A
#
# COMPACT_ATOMS: atom_id res chain seq x y z
N MET A 1 40.20 -37.09 -24.59
CA MET A 1 39.78 -35.83 -25.23
C MET A 1 38.84 -35.13 -24.26
N SER A 2 39.27 -34.00 -23.72
CA SER A 2 38.52 -33.20 -22.75
C SER A 2 37.34 -32.54 -23.46
N HIS A 3 36.12 -32.92 -23.11
CA HIS A 3 34.93 -32.15 -23.49
C HIS A 3 34.90 -30.88 -22.63
N ALA A 4 35.55 -29.83 -23.12
CA ALA A 4 35.31 -28.49 -22.64
C ALA A 4 33.83 -28.16 -22.89
N ILE A 5 33.04 -28.11 -21.82
CA ILE A 5 31.69 -27.56 -21.85
C ILE A 5 31.85 -26.10 -22.28
N GLN A 6 31.43 -25.78 -23.49
CA GLN A 6 31.31 -24.39 -23.92
C GLN A 6 30.43 -23.66 -22.90
N PRO A 7 30.85 -22.47 -22.40
CA PRO A 7 29.94 -21.64 -21.62
C PRO A 7 28.74 -21.34 -22.52
N ALA A 8 27.54 -21.72 -22.08
CA ALA A 8 26.32 -21.37 -22.78
C ALA A 8 26.35 -19.87 -23.08
N GLU A 9 26.21 -19.49 -24.35
CA GLU A 9 26.07 -18.09 -24.73
C GLU A 9 24.95 -17.49 -23.87
N ARG A 10 25.29 -16.53 -23.01
CA ARG A 10 24.28 -15.78 -22.27
C ARG A 10 23.45 -15.03 -23.31
N GLY A 11 22.23 -15.49 -23.53
CA GLY A 11 21.25 -14.78 -24.35
C GLY A 11 21.01 -13.36 -23.83
N HIS A 12 20.37 -12.54 -24.65
CA HIS A 12 20.11 -11.12 -24.36
C HIS A 12 19.28 -10.89 -23.08
N TYR A 13 18.49 -11.88 -22.65
CA TYR A 13 17.71 -11.87 -21.42
C TYR A 13 17.98 -13.13 -20.58
N PHE A 14 17.87 -12.97 -19.27
CA PHE A 14 17.82 -14.06 -18.31
C PHE A 14 16.53 -14.87 -18.49
N VAL A 15 16.69 -16.17 -18.73
CA VAL A 15 15.58 -17.12 -18.78
C VAL A 15 15.56 -17.88 -17.45
N PRO A 16 14.58 -17.63 -16.56
CA PRO A 16 14.48 -18.34 -15.30
C PRO A 16 14.11 -19.81 -15.52
N ALA A 17 14.47 -20.66 -14.56
CA ALA A 17 13.98 -22.04 -14.52
C ALA A 17 12.45 -22.07 -14.32
N ALA A 18 11.83 -23.20 -14.69
CA ALA A 18 10.40 -23.37 -14.47
C ALA A 18 10.05 -23.21 -12.98
N SER A 19 9.13 -22.29 -12.68
CA SER A 19 8.71 -21.95 -11.32
C SER A 19 7.28 -22.39 -11.05
N HIS A 20 7.06 -22.95 -9.86
CA HIS A 20 5.74 -23.37 -9.39
C HIS A 20 5.00 -22.24 -8.65
N TYR A 21 5.66 -21.13 -8.34
CA TYR A 21 5.10 -20.04 -7.54
C TYR A 21 3.85 -19.42 -8.16
N SER A 22 3.80 -19.26 -9.48
CA SER A 22 2.62 -18.71 -10.17
C SER A 22 1.37 -19.55 -9.95
N THR A 23 1.50 -20.88 -9.95
CA THR A 23 0.39 -21.81 -9.73
C THR A 23 -0.09 -21.74 -8.29
N PHE A 24 0.83 -21.82 -7.32
CA PHE A 24 0.47 -21.73 -5.90
C PHE A 24 -0.12 -20.37 -5.53
N LEU A 25 0.37 -19.29 -6.13
CA LEU A 25 -0.18 -17.95 -5.92
C LEU A 25 -1.62 -17.86 -6.46
N SER A 26 -1.86 -18.40 -7.65
CA SER A 26 -3.21 -18.43 -8.25
C SER A 26 -4.20 -19.21 -7.38
N VAL A 27 -3.78 -20.38 -6.87
CA VAL A 27 -4.59 -21.17 -5.93
C VAL A 27 -4.80 -20.42 -4.61
N GLY A 28 -3.76 -19.78 -4.08
CA GLY A 28 -3.84 -19.00 -2.84
C GLY A 28 -4.83 -17.84 -2.94
N ILE A 29 -4.75 -17.04 -4.02
CA ILE A 29 -5.68 -15.94 -4.30
C ILE A 29 -7.10 -16.46 -4.48
N PHE A 30 -7.27 -17.56 -5.23
CA PHE A 30 -8.58 -18.18 -5.42
C PHE A 30 -9.21 -18.62 -4.09
N LEU A 31 -8.46 -19.34 -3.24
CA LEU A 31 -8.95 -19.81 -1.94
C LEU A 31 -9.26 -18.66 -0.98
N LEU A 32 -8.48 -17.58 -1.03
CA LEU A 32 -8.73 -16.37 -0.25
C LEU A 32 -10.05 -15.71 -0.68
N ALA A 33 -10.24 -15.50 -1.99
CA ALA A 33 -11.47 -14.93 -2.54
C ALA A 33 -12.70 -15.82 -2.28
N LEU A 34 -12.58 -17.13 -2.51
CA LEU A 34 -13.63 -18.11 -2.25
C LEU A 34 -14.02 -18.12 -0.77
N GLY A 35 -13.03 -18.08 0.12
CA GLY A 35 -13.27 -18.05 1.56
C GLY A 35 -14.01 -16.80 2.01
N PHE A 36 -13.72 -15.64 1.40
CA PHE A 36 -14.46 -14.41 1.63
C PHE A 36 -15.92 -14.53 1.18
N ILE A 37 -16.17 -15.09 -0.01
CA ILE A 37 -17.53 -15.34 -0.53
C ILE A 37 -18.31 -16.25 0.43
N PHE A 38 -17.72 -17.35 0.88
CA PHE A 38 -18.34 -18.26 1.85
C PHE A 38 -18.64 -17.56 3.17
N ARG A 39 -17.74 -16.70 3.65
CA ARG A 39 -17.96 -15.94 4.89
C ARG A 39 -19.15 -14.99 4.76
N LEU A 40 -19.28 -14.29 3.64
CA LEU A 40 -20.42 -13.40 3.36
C LEU A 40 -21.74 -14.16 3.28
N ASN A 41 -21.71 -15.42 2.82
CA ASN A 41 -22.90 -16.29 2.72
C ASN A 41 -23.12 -17.15 3.98
N GLY A 42 -22.52 -16.79 5.12
CA GLY A 42 -22.74 -17.49 6.40
C GLY A 42 -22.17 -18.91 6.48
N THR A 43 -21.33 -19.31 5.53
CA THR A 43 -20.73 -20.65 5.46
C THR A 43 -19.45 -20.72 6.33
N PRO A 44 -19.41 -21.52 7.42
CA PRO A 44 -18.28 -21.54 8.36
C PRO A 44 -16.93 -21.93 7.74
N GLN A 45 -16.95 -22.77 6.70
CA GLN A 45 -15.76 -23.24 5.97
C GLN A 45 -15.00 -22.09 5.29
N GLY A 46 -15.63 -20.92 5.12
CA GLY A 46 -14.99 -19.74 4.54
C GLY A 46 -13.72 -19.33 5.28
N VAL A 47 -13.70 -19.43 6.62
CA VAL A 47 -12.52 -19.08 7.43
C VAL A 47 -11.34 -19.97 7.10
N TRP A 48 -11.55 -21.28 7.01
CA TRP A 48 -10.48 -22.24 6.67
C TRP A 48 -9.95 -22.03 5.25
N SER A 49 -10.83 -21.78 4.28
CA SER A 49 -10.42 -21.44 2.91
C SER A 49 -9.55 -20.18 2.88
N MET A 50 -9.93 -19.13 3.62
CA MET A 50 -9.13 -17.90 3.73
C MET A 50 -7.77 -18.14 4.37
N LEU A 51 -7.72 -18.91 5.46
CA LEU A 51 -6.46 -19.20 6.17
C LEU A 51 -5.49 -20.01 5.29
N ILE A 52 -5.99 -21.02 4.58
CA ILE A 52 -5.19 -21.82 3.65
C ILE A 52 -4.72 -20.95 2.48
N GLY A 53 -5.61 -20.14 1.90
CA GLY A 53 -5.27 -19.20 0.84
C GLY A 53 -4.19 -18.20 1.24
N ALA A 54 -4.34 -17.59 2.42
CA ALA A 54 -3.36 -16.67 2.99
C ALA A 54 -2.01 -17.37 3.25
N ALA A 55 -2.01 -18.59 3.80
CA ALA A 55 -0.79 -19.35 4.02
C ALA A 55 -0.04 -19.66 2.71
N LEU A 56 -0.76 -20.00 1.63
CA LEU A 56 -0.16 -20.20 0.30
C LEU A 56 0.44 -18.91 -0.27
N ILE A 57 -0.26 -17.79 -0.15
CA ILE A 57 0.25 -16.48 -0.59
C ILE A 57 1.53 -16.14 0.17
N VAL A 58 1.52 -16.30 1.50
CA VAL A 58 2.70 -16.08 2.36
C VAL A 58 3.85 -16.98 1.93
N TYR A 59 3.61 -18.28 1.75
CA TYR A 59 4.62 -19.23 1.25
C TYR A 59 5.24 -18.76 -0.06
N VAL A 60 4.44 -18.34 -1.03
CA VAL A 60 4.93 -17.84 -2.32
C VAL A 60 5.73 -16.56 -2.16
N ILE A 61 5.26 -15.59 -1.37
CA ILE A 61 5.97 -14.33 -1.14
C ILE A 61 7.37 -14.62 -0.56
N PHE A 62 7.48 -15.46 0.48
CA PHE A 62 8.78 -15.78 1.07
C PHE A 62 9.68 -16.60 0.12
N GLY A 63 9.13 -17.61 -0.56
CA GLY A 63 9.88 -18.47 -1.47
C GLY A 63 10.35 -17.73 -2.72
N TRP A 64 9.42 -17.09 -3.43
CA TRP A 64 9.69 -16.43 -4.70
C TRP A 64 10.61 -15.22 -4.54
N PHE A 65 10.34 -14.33 -3.57
CA PHE A 65 11.27 -13.21 -3.34
C PHE A 65 12.62 -13.70 -2.80
N GLY A 66 12.66 -14.80 -2.03
CA GLY A 66 13.90 -15.44 -1.60
C GLY A 66 14.77 -15.89 -2.77
N GLU A 67 14.16 -16.52 -3.79
CA GLU A 67 14.84 -16.90 -5.02
C GLU A 67 15.34 -15.69 -5.79
N ILE A 68 14.50 -14.67 -6.02
CA ILE A 68 14.91 -13.44 -6.71
C ILE A 68 16.10 -12.77 -6.01
N ILE A 69 16.10 -12.73 -4.67
CA ILE A 69 17.21 -12.19 -3.88
C ILE A 69 18.47 -13.05 -4.07
N SER A 70 18.35 -14.37 -4.01
CA SER A 70 19.46 -15.31 -4.20
C SER A 70 20.08 -15.18 -5.60
N GLU A 71 19.24 -15.09 -6.62
CA GLU A 71 19.61 -14.85 -8.01
C GLU A 71 20.36 -13.53 -8.18
N ASN A 72 19.84 -12.43 -7.60
CA ASN A 72 20.49 -11.13 -7.62
C ASN A 72 21.86 -11.15 -6.93
N VAL A 73 21.98 -11.80 -5.77
CA VAL A 73 23.25 -11.91 -5.02
C VAL A 73 24.27 -12.75 -5.77
N ARG A 74 23.83 -13.77 -6.53
CA ARG A 74 24.69 -14.57 -7.42
C ARG A 74 25.16 -13.82 -8.67
N GLY A 75 24.66 -12.60 -8.91
CA GLY A 75 25.08 -11.76 -10.04
C GLY A 75 24.65 -12.32 -11.40
N ILE A 76 23.51 -13.03 -11.46
CA ILE A 76 23.03 -13.63 -12.71
C ILE A 76 22.31 -12.63 -13.61
N TYR A 77 21.75 -11.56 -13.03
CA TYR A 77 21.08 -10.50 -13.77
C TYR A 77 22.06 -9.55 -14.46
N THR A 78 21.66 -9.06 -15.62
CA THR A 78 22.37 -8.05 -16.42
C THR A 78 21.62 -6.71 -16.38
N LEU A 79 22.11 -5.72 -17.12
CA LEU A 79 21.49 -4.40 -17.21
C LEU A 79 20.09 -4.42 -17.86
N TRP A 80 19.78 -5.45 -18.66
CA TRP A 80 18.48 -5.58 -19.31
C TRP A 80 17.37 -5.96 -18.32
N GLU A 81 17.65 -6.86 -17.38
CA GLU A 81 16.72 -7.21 -16.31
C GLU A 81 16.50 -6.01 -15.38
N ASP A 82 17.56 -5.31 -15.00
CA ASP A 82 17.47 -4.08 -14.19
C ASP A 82 16.55 -3.04 -14.84
N ARG A 83 16.74 -2.76 -16.15
CA ARG A 83 15.86 -1.85 -16.90
C ARG A 83 14.42 -2.34 -16.92
N SER A 84 14.21 -3.65 -17.13
CA SER A 84 12.87 -4.24 -17.19
C SER A 84 12.16 -4.15 -15.84
N TYR A 85 12.86 -4.41 -14.73
CA TYR A 85 12.31 -4.27 -13.39
C TYR A 85 11.95 -2.82 -13.05
N ARG A 86 12.77 -1.85 -13.46
CA ARG A 86 12.47 -0.41 -13.28
C ARG A 86 11.20 0.00 -14.02
N ILE A 87 11.08 -0.40 -15.29
CA ILE A 87 9.88 -0.12 -16.09
C ILE A 87 8.65 -0.80 -15.46
N GLY A 88 8.79 -2.05 -15.02
CA GLY A 88 7.73 -2.77 -14.32
C GLY A 88 7.28 -2.06 -13.05
N MET A 89 8.21 -1.58 -12.24
CA MET A 89 7.91 -0.84 -11.02
C MET A 89 7.18 0.49 -11.30
N VAL A 90 7.58 1.22 -12.35
CA VAL A 90 6.91 2.46 -12.75
C VAL A 90 5.46 2.18 -13.15
N TRP A 91 5.21 1.16 -13.97
CA TRP A 91 3.85 0.78 -14.37
C TRP A 91 3.01 0.27 -13.20
N PHE A 92 3.61 -0.46 -12.26
CA PHE A 92 2.96 -0.86 -11.03
C PHE A 92 2.54 0.35 -10.18
N ILE A 93 3.44 1.30 -9.92
CA ILE A 93 3.08 2.52 -9.19
C ILE A 93 2.00 3.30 -9.94
N PHE A 94 2.11 3.41 -11.27
CA PHE A 94 1.10 4.09 -12.08
C PHE A 94 -0.28 3.45 -11.92
N SER A 95 -0.39 2.11 -11.93
CA SER A 95 -1.68 1.45 -11.67
C SER A 95 -2.22 1.74 -10.27
N GLU A 96 -1.36 1.81 -9.25
CA GLU A 96 -1.78 2.20 -7.90
C GLU A 96 -2.25 3.66 -7.82
N VAL A 97 -1.60 4.58 -8.54
CA VAL A 97 -2.05 5.97 -8.65
C VAL A 97 -3.44 6.04 -9.29
N MET A 98 -3.70 5.27 -10.36
CA MET A 98 -5.02 5.20 -10.99
C MET A 98 -6.07 4.57 -10.05
N PHE A 99 -5.69 3.57 -9.28
CA PHE A 99 -6.55 2.97 -8.26
C PHE A 99 -7.01 3.99 -7.21
N PHE A 100 -6.10 4.79 -6.65
CA PHE A 100 -6.48 5.88 -5.74
C PHE A 100 -7.27 6.99 -6.44
N ALA A 101 -6.93 7.33 -7.69
CA ALA A 101 -7.64 8.33 -8.47
C ALA A 101 -9.14 7.98 -8.61
N CYS A 102 -9.49 6.70 -8.73
CA CYS A 102 -10.89 6.26 -8.73
C CYS A 102 -11.61 6.61 -7.43
N PHE A 103 -10.98 6.41 -6.25
CA PHE A 103 -11.60 6.75 -4.97
C PHE A 103 -11.73 8.26 -4.76
N PHE A 104 -10.72 9.05 -5.15
CA PHE A 104 -10.83 10.50 -5.13
C PHE A 104 -11.87 11.03 -6.12
N GLY A 105 -12.00 10.38 -7.29
CA GLY A 105 -13.07 10.64 -8.25
C GLY A 105 -14.44 10.37 -7.67
N ALA A 106 -14.60 9.26 -6.94
CA ALA A 106 -15.84 8.96 -6.22
C ALA A 106 -16.14 10.00 -5.14
N LEU A 107 -15.15 10.40 -4.34
CA LEU A 107 -15.29 11.47 -3.33
C LEU A 107 -15.74 12.78 -3.97
N TYR A 108 -15.12 13.18 -5.08
CA TYR A 108 -15.49 14.36 -5.84
C TYR A 108 -16.94 14.27 -6.35
N TYR A 109 -17.29 13.15 -6.99
CA TYR A 109 -18.64 12.91 -7.51
C TYR A 109 -19.70 13.03 -6.40
N ILE A 110 -19.44 12.42 -5.24
CA ILE A 110 -20.33 12.50 -4.09
C ILE A 110 -20.52 13.95 -3.64
N ARG A 111 -19.42 14.67 -3.40
CA ARG A 111 -19.44 16.04 -2.84
C ARG A 111 -20.00 17.09 -3.79
N ARG A 112 -19.73 16.95 -5.10
CA ARG A 112 -19.96 18.02 -6.08
C ARG A 112 -21.14 17.77 -6.99
N ILE A 113 -21.63 16.54 -7.08
CA ILE A 113 -22.72 16.15 -7.97
C ILE A 113 -23.83 15.50 -7.15
N ALA A 114 -23.59 14.35 -6.53
CA ALA A 114 -24.65 13.55 -5.91
C ALA A 114 -25.35 14.26 -4.74
N LEU A 115 -24.60 14.82 -3.77
CA LEU A 115 -25.21 15.51 -2.62
C LEU A 115 -25.96 16.79 -3.04
N PRO A 116 -25.41 17.68 -3.88
CA PRO A 116 -26.16 18.82 -4.41
C PRO A 116 -27.44 18.44 -5.16
N GLU A 117 -27.40 17.42 -6.02
CA GLU A 117 -28.58 16.96 -6.78
C GLU A 117 -29.67 16.42 -5.84
N MET A 118 -29.29 15.63 -4.84
CA MET A 118 -30.24 15.10 -3.84
C MET A 118 -30.87 16.20 -2.97
N ALA A 119 -30.14 17.28 -2.69
CA ALA A 119 -30.68 18.43 -1.95
C ALA A 119 -31.49 19.40 -2.81
N GLY A 120 -31.43 19.26 -4.15
CA GLY A 120 -32.09 20.15 -5.10
C GLY A 120 -33.54 19.77 -5.42
N PHE A 121 -34.03 18.61 -4.97
CA PHE A 121 -35.43 18.22 -5.16
C PHE A 121 -36.38 19.17 -4.41
N GLU A 122 -37.50 19.51 -5.04
CA GLU A 122 -38.59 20.21 -4.35
C GLU A 122 -39.03 19.40 -3.11
N GLU A 123 -39.30 20.07 -2.00
CA GLU A 123 -39.63 19.41 -0.72
C GLU A 123 -40.80 18.41 -0.85
N SER A 124 -41.76 18.72 -1.72
CA SER A 124 -42.93 17.89 -2.02
C SER A 124 -42.62 16.64 -2.85
N LEU A 125 -41.51 16.64 -3.59
CA LEU A 125 -41.07 15.57 -4.49
C LEU A 125 -39.83 14.84 -3.96
N SER A 126 -39.18 15.39 -2.92
CA SER A 126 -37.97 14.81 -2.36
C SER A 126 -38.29 13.46 -1.68
N PRO A 127 -37.65 12.36 -2.11
CA PRO A 127 -37.74 11.10 -1.39
C PRO A 127 -37.08 11.16 0.00
N TYR A 128 -36.31 12.23 0.25
CA TYR A 128 -35.54 12.45 1.48
C TYR A 128 -35.89 13.84 2.05
N GLY A 129 -37.08 13.95 2.65
CA GLY A 129 -37.58 15.21 3.20
C GLY A 129 -36.58 15.87 4.16
N LYS A 130 -36.31 17.16 3.96
CA LYS A 130 -35.39 18.01 4.75
C LYS A 130 -33.89 17.70 4.61
N PHE A 131 -33.47 16.91 3.62
CA PHE A 131 -32.04 16.73 3.34
C PHE A 131 -31.41 18.04 2.82
N THR A 132 -30.22 18.37 3.31
CA THR A 132 -29.47 19.57 2.90
C THR A 132 -28.10 19.20 2.37
N ASN A 133 -27.63 19.94 1.36
CA ASN A 133 -26.28 19.77 0.83
C ASN A 133 -25.23 20.29 1.81
N VAL A 134 -24.74 19.41 2.68
CA VAL A 134 -23.66 19.67 3.63
C VAL A 134 -22.55 18.63 3.46
N TRP A 135 -21.33 19.01 3.79
CA TRP A 135 -20.21 18.09 3.91
C TRP A 135 -19.41 18.47 5.16
N PRO A 136 -18.97 17.51 5.99
CA PRO A 136 -19.26 16.06 6.00
C PRO A 136 -20.76 15.69 6.07
N SER A 137 -21.16 14.56 5.48
CA SER A 137 -22.55 14.09 5.49
C SER A 137 -22.66 12.56 5.57
N SER A 138 -23.59 12.08 6.39
CA SER A 138 -23.95 10.65 6.47
C SER A 138 -25.02 10.28 5.42
N GLY A 139 -25.38 11.22 4.54
CA GLY A 139 -26.45 11.06 3.57
C GLY A 139 -27.84 11.27 4.19
N PRO A 140 -28.91 11.04 3.42
CA PRO A 140 -30.27 11.39 3.82
C PRO A 140 -30.84 10.58 4.99
N LEU A 141 -30.32 9.37 5.23
CA LEU A 141 -30.79 8.45 6.26
C LEU A 141 -29.68 8.04 7.23
N GLY A 142 -28.57 8.77 7.24
CA GLY A 142 -27.41 8.42 8.05
C GLY A 142 -27.51 8.91 9.48
N GLU A 143 -26.86 8.18 10.39
CA GLU A 143 -26.74 8.59 11.79
C GLU A 143 -25.82 9.81 11.94
N SER A 144 -25.94 10.52 13.07
CA SER A 144 -25.06 11.63 13.42
C SER A 144 -23.68 11.13 13.80
N PHE A 145 -22.64 11.80 13.32
CA PHE A 145 -21.25 11.53 13.66
C PHE A 145 -20.48 12.85 13.81
N SER A 146 -19.31 12.79 14.44
CA SER A 146 -18.34 13.88 14.44
C SER A 146 -17.23 13.57 13.42
N PRO A 147 -16.88 14.49 12.50
CA PRO A 147 -15.80 14.26 11.55
C PRO A 147 -14.43 14.38 12.23
N MET A 148 -13.47 13.59 11.76
CA MET A 148 -12.08 13.69 12.20
C MET A 148 -11.46 15.03 11.80
N HIS A 149 -10.89 15.75 12.75
CA HIS A 149 -10.24 17.03 12.50
C HIS A 149 -8.80 16.86 11.98
N ALA A 150 -8.37 17.70 11.04
CA ALA A 150 -7.00 17.68 10.51
C ALA A 150 -5.91 17.93 11.56
N TRP A 151 -6.18 18.80 12.53
CA TRP A 151 -5.21 19.18 13.56
C TRP A 151 -5.26 18.18 14.72
N GLY A 152 -4.09 17.64 15.07
CA GLY A 152 -3.96 16.54 16.02
C GLY A 152 -3.24 15.36 15.37
N ILE A 153 -3.83 14.17 15.49
CA ILE A 153 -3.22 12.93 14.97
C ILE A 153 -2.96 12.99 13.46
N PRO A 154 -3.88 13.45 12.60
CA PRO A 154 -3.60 13.50 11.16
C PRO A 154 -2.41 14.42 10.80
N ALA A 155 -2.28 15.57 11.47
CA ALA A 155 -1.13 16.45 11.30
C ALA A 155 0.18 15.82 11.81
N ILE A 156 0.15 15.11 12.94
CA ILE A 156 1.31 14.35 13.45
C ILE A 156 1.71 13.27 12.46
N ASN A 157 0.74 12.49 11.96
CA ASN A 157 0.95 11.47 10.94
C ASN A 157 1.56 12.04 9.65
N THR A 158 1.13 13.23 9.26
CA THR A 158 1.74 13.97 8.13
C THR A 158 3.21 14.30 8.39
N MET A 159 3.54 14.81 9.58
CA MET A 159 4.94 15.07 9.94
C MET A 159 5.78 13.79 9.99
N LEU A 160 5.22 12.68 10.51
CA LEU A 160 5.90 11.38 10.57
C LEU A 160 6.26 10.87 9.17
N LEU A 161 5.31 10.88 8.23
CA LEU A 161 5.58 10.43 6.86
C LEU A 161 6.57 11.33 6.12
N LEU A 162 6.42 12.65 6.19
CA LEU A 162 7.38 13.58 5.58
C LEU A 162 8.81 13.40 6.15
N THR A 163 8.91 13.21 7.47
CA THR A 163 10.20 12.92 8.12
C THR A 163 10.75 11.57 7.66
N SER A 164 9.90 10.56 7.49
CA SER A 164 10.30 9.24 7.01
C SER A 164 10.84 9.28 5.58
N GLY A 165 10.24 10.08 4.69
CA GLY A 165 10.76 10.32 3.35
C GLY A 165 12.13 10.98 3.35
N ALA A 166 12.37 11.92 4.28
CA ALA A 166 13.68 12.53 4.47
C ALA A 166 14.73 11.54 4.99
N THR A 167 14.40 10.71 5.98
CA THR A 167 15.33 9.68 6.49
C THR A 167 15.63 8.60 5.45
N LEU A 168 14.66 8.26 4.61
CA LEU A 168 14.84 7.31 3.51
C LEU A 168 15.74 7.87 2.42
N THR A 169 15.54 9.15 2.07
CA THR A 169 16.43 9.85 1.14
C THR A 169 17.86 9.90 1.69
N TRP A 170 18.02 10.16 3.00
CA TRP A 170 19.32 10.12 3.66
C TRP A 170 19.96 8.73 3.64
N ALA A 171 19.17 7.66 3.81
CA ALA A 171 19.63 6.28 3.63
C ALA A 171 20.11 6.02 2.20
N HIS A 172 19.38 6.51 1.20
CA HIS A 172 19.74 6.38 -0.21
C HIS A 172 21.08 7.04 -0.52
N TRP A 173 21.32 8.25 -0.01
CA TRP A 173 22.63 8.90 -0.13
C TRP A 173 23.75 8.11 0.56
N GLY A 174 23.44 7.44 1.67
CA GLY A 174 24.37 6.54 2.33
C GLY A 174 24.74 5.35 1.44
N LEU A 175 23.76 4.77 0.78
CA LEU A 175 23.94 3.65 -0.16
C LEU A 175 24.82 4.03 -1.36
N ILE A 176 24.53 5.16 -2.01
CA ILE A 176 25.29 5.64 -3.18
C ILE A 176 26.74 5.96 -2.80
N LYS A 177 27.00 6.42 -1.57
CA LYS A 177 28.34 6.77 -1.08
C LYS A 177 29.05 5.61 -0.37
N GLY A 178 28.52 4.38 -0.43
CA GLY A 178 29.09 3.21 0.25
C GLY A 178 29.06 3.27 1.79
N LYS A 179 28.35 4.24 2.38
CA LYS A 179 28.26 4.47 3.83
C LYS A 179 27.20 3.55 4.46
N ARG A 180 27.60 2.32 4.77
CA ARG A 180 26.70 1.28 5.34
C ARG A 180 25.98 1.70 6.62
N PHE A 181 26.66 2.40 7.54
CA PHE A 181 26.02 2.87 8.77
C PHE A 181 24.89 3.86 8.48
N GLN A 182 25.12 4.82 7.58
CA GLN A 182 24.12 5.79 7.17
C GLN A 182 22.90 5.13 6.50
N LEU A 183 23.14 4.17 5.60
CA LEU A 183 22.08 3.38 4.97
C LEU A 183 21.21 2.68 6.00
N ASN A 184 21.82 1.89 6.89
CA ASN A 184 21.09 1.05 7.83
C ASN A 184 20.37 1.88 8.90
N LEU A 185 21.00 2.96 9.39
CA LEU A 185 20.38 3.86 10.35
C LEU A 185 19.20 4.61 9.73
N GLY A 186 19.35 5.16 8.53
CA GLY A 186 18.25 5.86 7.85
C GLY A 186 17.08 4.93 7.53
N LEU A 187 17.35 3.69 7.11
CA LEU A 187 16.30 2.66 6.92
C LEU A 187 15.60 2.32 8.24
N ALA A 188 16.35 2.10 9.33
CA ALA A 188 15.78 1.79 10.63
C ALA A 188 14.88 2.92 11.15
N LEU A 189 15.31 4.18 11.00
CA LEU A 189 14.51 5.35 11.35
C LEU A 189 13.24 5.44 10.50
N THR A 190 13.35 5.20 9.18
CA THR A 190 12.19 5.22 8.28
C THR A 190 11.15 4.18 8.67
N VAL A 191 11.58 2.94 8.94
CA VAL A 191 10.70 1.86 9.40
C VAL A 191 10.06 2.21 10.75
N ALA A 192 10.81 2.75 11.70
CA ALA A 192 10.28 3.17 13.00
C ALA A 192 9.21 4.26 12.88
N LEU A 193 9.42 5.25 11.99
CA LEU A 193 8.46 6.32 11.72
C LEU A 193 7.19 5.76 11.04
N GLY A 194 7.33 4.87 10.06
CA GLY A 194 6.19 4.19 9.41
C GLY A 194 5.36 3.33 10.37
N MET A 195 6.02 2.58 11.27
CA MET A 195 5.32 1.81 12.31
C MET A 195 4.60 2.73 13.31
N THR A 196 5.23 3.84 13.69
CA THR A 196 4.61 4.84 14.56
C THR A 196 3.37 5.46 13.92
N PHE A 197 3.45 5.83 12.65
CA PHE A 197 2.30 6.29 11.86
C PHE A 197 1.15 5.27 11.90
N MET A 198 1.44 3.99 11.65
CA MET A 198 0.41 2.95 11.68
C MET A 198 -0.22 2.78 13.06
N GLY A 199 0.57 2.90 14.14
CA GLY A 199 0.06 2.89 15.51
C GLY A 199 -0.93 4.03 15.77
N PHE A 200 -0.59 5.25 15.35
CA PHE A 200 -1.49 6.40 15.44
C PHE A 200 -2.74 6.24 14.57
N GLN A 201 -2.61 5.65 13.37
CA GLN A 201 -3.75 5.39 12.50
C GLN A 201 -4.75 4.40 13.12
N VAL A 202 -4.24 3.34 13.76
CA VAL A 202 -5.09 2.38 14.49
C VAL A 202 -5.79 3.05 15.67
N PHE A 203 -5.08 3.91 16.41
CA PHE A 203 -5.67 4.67 17.50
C PHE A 203 -6.76 5.64 16.99
N GLU A 204 -6.50 6.36 15.90
CA GLU A 204 -7.47 7.25 15.25
C GLU A 204 -8.74 6.49 14.87
N TYR A 205 -8.60 5.30 14.28
CA TYR A 205 -9.75 4.46 13.92
C TYR A 205 -10.54 4.00 15.14
N ALA A 206 -9.86 3.57 16.20
CA ALA A 206 -10.52 3.17 17.43
C ALA A 206 -11.33 4.33 18.02
N HIS A 207 -10.72 5.52 18.14
CA HIS A 207 -11.38 6.72 18.64
C HIS A 207 -12.57 7.16 17.76
N ALA A 208 -12.41 7.14 16.44
CA ALA A 208 -13.48 7.45 15.49
C ALA A 208 -14.70 6.53 15.67
N TYR A 209 -14.45 5.22 15.84
CA TYR A 209 -15.51 4.24 16.08
C TYR A 209 -16.18 4.38 17.46
N SER A 210 -15.39 4.55 18.53
CA SER A 210 -15.90 4.47 19.90
C SER A 210 -16.47 5.78 20.44
N GLU A 211 -15.92 6.93 20.01
CA GLU A 211 -16.23 8.23 20.60
C GLU A 211 -16.90 9.19 19.62
N MET A 212 -16.67 9.04 18.31
CA MET A 212 -17.16 9.99 17.31
C MET A 212 -18.38 9.49 16.52
N GLY A 213 -18.77 8.23 16.67
CA GLY A 213 -19.80 7.60 15.85
C GLY A 213 -19.43 7.50 14.36
N LEU A 214 -18.17 7.80 14.02
CA LEU A 214 -17.64 7.72 12.66
C LEU A 214 -17.27 6.26 12.41
N THR A 215 -18.22 5.49 11.88
CA THR A 215 -18.02 4.08 11.54
C THR A 215 -18.08 3.89 10.02
N LEU A 216 -17.71 2.70 9.52
CA LEU A 216 -17.99 2.31 8.13
C LEU A 216 -19.47 2.44 7.75
N GLY A 217 -20.38 2.34 8.72
CA GLY A 217 -21.82 2.49 8.55
C GLY A 217 -22.34 3.91 8.72
N ALA A 218 -21.49 4.90 9.03
CA ALA A 218 -21.86 6.32 9.21
C ALA A 218 -22.14 7.03 7.87
N GLY A 219 -22.81 6.33 6.95
CA GLY A 219 -23.17 6.81 5.64
C GLY A 219 -21.98 7.05 4.71
N VAL A 220 -22.19 7.97 3.77
CA VAL A 220 -21.24 8.21 2.67
C VAL A 220 -19.90 8.79 3.14
N TYR A 221 -19.90 9.65 4.16
CA TYR A 221 -18.66 10.17 4.74
C TYR A 221 -17.84 9.05 5.41
N GLY A 222 -18.44 8.26 6.28
CA GLY A 222 -17.75 7.14 6.94
C GLY A 222 -17.19 6.13 5.94
N ALA A 223 -18.00 5.70 4.97
CA ALA A 223 -17.56 4.76 3.95
C ALA A 223 -16.38 5.30 3.12
N THR A 224 -16.45 6.55 2.65
CA THR A 224 -15.36 7.15 1.86
C THR A 224 -14.11 7.40 2.70
N PHE A 225 -14.25 7.88 3.93
CA PHE A 225 -13.15 8.07 4.88
C PHE A 225 -12.35 6.79 5.09
N TYR A 226 -13.01 5.69 5.45
CA TYR A 226 -12.33 4.42 5.75
C TYR A 226 -11.82 3.69 4.52
N ILE A 227 -12.48 3.77 3.36
CA ILE A 227 -11.95 3.17 2.13
C ILE A 227 -10.67 3.90 1.70
N LEU A 228 -10.69 5.24 1.63
CA LEU A 228 -9.55 6.04 1.22
C LEU A 228 -8.35 5.88 2.17
N THR A 229 -8.58 6.10 3.47
CA THR A 229 -7.52 6.03 4.47
C THR A 229 -7.11 4.58 4.77
N GLY A 230 -8.02 3.62 4.65
CA GLY A 230 -7.76 2.20 4.92
C GLY A 230 -6.92 1.54 3.84
N PHE A 231 -7.21 1.79 2.56
CA PHE A 231 -6.33 1.33 1.48
C PHE A 231 -4.96 1.98 1.56
N HIS A 232 -4.89 3.26 1.93
CA HIS A 232 -3.60 3.90 2.17
C HIS A 232 -2.85 3.27 3.35
N GLY A 233 -3.52 2.99 4.47
CA GLY A 233 -2.92 2.28 5.61
C GLY A 233 -2.42 0.88 5.25
N LEU A 234 -3.13 0.16 4.37
CA LEU A 234 -2.66 -1.10 3.80
C LEU A 234 -1.35 -0.91 3.01
N HIS A 235 -1.28 0.13 2.18
CA HIS A 235 -0.07 0.46 1.41
C HIS A 235 1.10 0.85 2.32
N VAL A 236 0.89 1.66 3.35
CA VAL A 236 1.91 2.00 4.35
C VAL A 236 2.40 0.74 5.07
N THR A 237 1.51 -0.19 5.40
CA THR A 237 1.87 -1.47 6.02
C THR A 237 2.75 -2.31 5.10
N LEU A 238 2.34 -2.49 3.83
CA LEU A 238 3.14 -3.22 2.83
C LEU A 238 4.49 -2.54 2.58
N GLY A 239 4.50 -1.23 2.44
CA GLY A 239 5.71 -0.41 2.32
C GLY A 239 6.67 -0.60 3.50
N SER A 240 6.14 -0.64 4.72
CA SER A 240 6.93 -0.82 5.94
C SER A 240 7.54 -2.22 6.00
N ILE A 241 6.81 -3.26 5.59
CA ILE A 241 7.33 -4.61 5.47
C ILE A 241 8.45 -4.66 4.42
N MET A 242 8.25 -4.05 3.25
CA MET A 242 9.27 -3.99 2.20
C MET A 242 10.53 -3.26 2.67
N LEU A 243 10.39 -2.13 3.37
CA LEU A 243 11.51 -1.40 3.96
C LEU A 243 12.23 -2.21 5.04
N LEU A 244 11.51 -2.98 5.85
CA LEU A 244 12.11 -3.89 6.84
C LEU A 244 12.92 -4.99 6.14
N VAL A 245 12.43 -5.55 5.03
CA VAL A 245 13.21 -6.48 4.19
C VAL A 245 14.45 -5.79 3.62
N MET A 246 14.35 -4.53 3.17
CA MET A 246 15.51 -3.77 2.70
C MET A 246 16.52 -3.53 3.83
N LEU A 247 16.08 -3.20 5.04
CA LEU A 247 16.95 -3.09 6.22
C LEU A 247 17.68 -4.40 6.50
N GLY A 248 16.97 -5.53 6.51
CA GLY A 248 17.56 -6.86 6.69
C GLY A 248 18.61 -7.19 5.62
N ARG A 249 18.34 -6.84 4.36
CA ARG A 249 19.29 -6.99 3.24
C ARG A 249 20.49 -6.05 3.35
N GLY A 250 20.28 -4.82 3.81
CA GLY A 250 21.34 -3.83 4.05
C GLY A 250 22.30 -4.26 5.15
N LEU A 251 21.78 -4.81 6.25
CA LEU A 251 22.56 -5.40 7.34
C LEU A 251 23.40 -6.61 6.89
N LYS A 252 22.85 -7.44 5.99
CA LYS A 252 23.57 -8.56 5.37
C LYS A 252 24.55 -8.14 4.25
N GLY A 253 24.59 -6.86 3.90
CA GLY A 253 25.49 -6.34 2.86
C GLY A 253 25.12 -6.77 1.44
N HIS A 254 23.83 -7.03 1.16
CA HIS A 254 23.37 -7.46 -0.16
C HIS A 254 23.35 -6.34 -1.23
N PHE A 255 23.59 -5.09 -0.82
CA PHE A 255 23.56 -3.94 -1.73
C PHE A 255 24.97 -3.42 -2.01
N SER A 256 25.16 -2.92 -3.23
CA SER A 256 26.33 -2.15 -3.64
C SER A 256 25.92 -0.82 -4.28
N GLU A 257 26.89 0.08 -4.47
CA GLU A 257 26.69 1.38 -5.13
C GLU A 257 26.16 1.27 -6.57
N HIS A 258 26.18 0.08 -7.17
CA HIS A 258 25.72 -0.16 -8.54
C HIS A 258 24.59 -1.20 -8.63
N ASN A 259 24.41 -2.04 -7.62
CA ASN A 259 23.36 -3.06 -7.57
C ASN A 259 22.48 -2.85 -6.33
N HIS A 260 21.46 -2.01 -6.49
CA HIS A 260 20.54 -1.64 -5.43
C HIS A 260 19.13 -1.30 -5.94
N PHE A 261 18.74 -1.80 -7.11
CA PHE A 261 17.40 -1.56 -7.67
C PHE A 261 16.26 -1.87 -6.68
N ALA A 262 16.35 -2.98 -5.95
CA ALA A 262 15.31 -3.34 -4.99
C ALA A 262 15.12 -2.28 -3.90
N PHE A 263 16.19 -1.62 -3.47
CA PHE A 263 16.09 -0.48 -2.55
C PHE A 263 15.39 0.71 -3.23
N GLU A 264 15.79 1.07 -4.45
CA GLU A 264 15.17 2.18 -5.19
C GLU A 264 13.69 1.95 -5.46
N ALA A 265 13.31 0.73 -5.86
CA ALA A 265 11.91 0.36 -6.09
C ALA A 265 11.07 0.56 -4.83
N VAL A 266 11.55 0.08 -3.67
CA VAL A 266 10.86 0.27 -2.39
C VAL A 266 10.86 1.75 -1.98
N ALA A 267 11.91 2.51 -2.28
CA ALA A 267 11.94 3.94 -2.02
C ALA A 267 10.95 4.73 -2.89
N TRP A 268 10.82 4.38 -4.18
CA TRP A 268 9.79 4.95 -5.06
C TRP A 268 8.39 4.64 -4.55
N TYR A 269 8.14 3.42 -4.10
CA TYR A 269 6.87 3.04 -3.50
C TYR A 269 6.58 3.83 -2.22
N TRP A 270 7.57 3.98 -1.34
CA TRP A 270 7.39 4.73 -0.09
C TRP A 270 7.06 6.21 -0.35
N HIS A 271 7.75 6.85 -1.28
CA HIS A 271 7.41 8.23 -1.67
C HIS A 271 6.05 8.34 -2.36
N PHE A 272 5.64 7.33 -3.14
CA PHE A 272 4.28 7.27 -3.67
C PHE A 272 3.26 7.27 -2.52
N VAL A 273 3.49 6.46 -1.48
CA VAL A 273 2.64 6.41 -0.29
C VAL A 273 2.61 7.78 0.40
N ASP A 274 3.76 8.44 0.60
CA ASP A 274 3.82 9.80 1.17
C ASP A 274 2.94 10.79 0.39
N VAL A 275 3.03 10.80 -0.95
CA VAL A 275 2.26 11.70 -1.81
C VAL A 275 0.76 11.43 -1.71
N VAL A 276 0.34 10.17 -1.71
CA VAL A 276 -1.07 9.81 -1.53
C VAL A 276 -1.58 10.29 -0.18
N TRP A 277 -0.79 10.17 0.89
CA TRP A 277 -1.16 10.70 2.20
C TRP A 277 -1.38 12.21 2.19
N LEU A 278 -0.51 12.98 1.55
CA LEU A 278 -0.68 14.44 1.47
C LEU A 278 -1.99 14.82 0.75
N ILE A 279 -2.34 14.09 -0.31
CA ILE A 279 -3.61 14.26 -1.02
C ILE A 279 -4.77 13.90 -0.08
N LEU A 280 -4.69 12.79 0.67
CA LEU A 280 -5.70 12.42 1.67
C LEU A 280 -5.84 13.49 2.76
N PHE A 281 -4.74 13.98 3.31
CA PHE A 281 -4.74 15.02 4.35
C PHE A 281 -5.50 16.27 3.87
N VAL A 282 -5.25 16.71 2.64
CA VAL A 282 -5.97 17.86 2.06
C VAL A 282 -7.44 17.54 1.81
N PHE A 283 -7.75 16.47 1.07
CA PHE A 283 -9.11 16.25 0.57
C PHE A 283 -10.06 15.58 1.57
N VAL A 284 -9.54 14.84 2.56
CA VAL A 284 -10.36 14.11 3.53
C VAL A 284 -10.41 14.83 4.87
N TYR A 285 -9.29 15.38 5.33
CA TYR A 285 -9.21 15.97 6.68
C TYR A 285 -9.37 17.49 6.71
N ILE A 286 -8.96 18.21 5.65
CA ILE A 286 -9.07 19.68 5.59
C ILE A 286 -10.34 20.13 4.84
N LEU A 287 -10.58 19.57 3.64
CA LEU A 287 -11.72 19.92 2.77
C LEU A 287 -12.92 18.99 2.97
#